data_AF-A0A098YB66-F1
#
_entry.id   AF-A0A098YB66-F1
#
_cell.length_a   1.000
_cell.length_b   1.000
_cell.length_c   1.000
_cell.angle_alpha   90.00
_cell.angle_beta   90.00
_cell.angle_gamma   90.00
#
_symmetry.space_group_name_H-M   'P 1'
#
loop_
_entity.id
_entity.type
_entity.pdbx_description
1 polymer ?
#
loop_
_entity_poly.entity_id
_entity_poly.type
_entity_poly.pdbx_seq_one_letter_code
_entity_poly.pdbx_strand_id
1 'polypeptide(L)' 'MTSPEPRAPRQRLVGLLLLGIALVLLVSSVTWFGSDRGAIGIAQVAVGLVVAAVGGLLVRRAQPR' A
#
# COMPACT_ATOMS: atom_id res chain seq x y z
N MET A 1 35.09 5.00 16.86
CA MET A 1 33.81 5.71 16.69
C MET A 1 33.22 5.33 15.33
N THR A 2 32.45 4.24 15.26
CA THR A 2 31.66 3.90 14.07
C THR A 2 30.39 3.20 14.56
N SER A 3 29.31 3.96 14.72
CA SER A 3 27.98 3.39 14.95
C SER A 3 27.41 2.96 13.60
N PRO A 4 26.86 1.74 13.44
CA PRO A 4 26.29 1.31 12.17
C PRO A 4 25.07 2.17 11.84
N GLU A 5 25.19 2.90 10.74
CA GLU A 5 24.16 3.75 10.18
C GLU A 5 22.80 3.00 10.10
N PRO A 6 21.66 3.62 10.49
CA PRO A 6 20.37 2.96 10.40
C PRO A 6 20.01 2.77 8.91
N ARG A 7 20.20 1.56 8.37
CA ARG A 7 19.78 1.17 6.99
C ARG A 7 18.25 1.17 6.76
N ALA A 8 17.50 1.88 7.59
CA ALA A 8 16.04 2.00 7.57
C ALA A 8 15.40 2.72 6.35
N PRO A 9 16.09 3.50 5.48
CA PRO A 9 15.41 4.13 4.35
C PRO A 9 15.06 3.15 3.23
N ARG A 10 15.98 2.22 2.89
CA ARG A 10 15.85 1.39 1.68
C ARG A 10 14.73 0.36 1.78
N GLN A 11 14.62 -0.36 2.89
CA GLN A 11 13.54 -1.34 3.09
C GLN A 11 12.15 -0.68 3.03
N ARG A 12 12.02 0.54 3.57
CA ARG A 12 10.77 1.29 3.54
C ARG A 12 10.41 1.75 2.12
N LEU A 13 11.40 2.16 1.32
CA LEU A 13 11.20 2.50 -0.09
C LEU A 13 10.82 1.28 -0.94
N VAL A 14 11.48 0.15 -0.70
CA VAL A 14 11.15 -1.12 -1.38
C VAL A 14 9.75 -1.60 -1.02
N GLY A 15 9.36 -1.50 0.26
CA GLY A 15 8.01 -1.82 0.69
C GLY A 15 6.95 -0.92 0.04
N LEU A 16 7.23 0.37 -0.12
CA LEU A 16 6.34 1.30 -0.82
C LEU A 16 6.25 1.01 -2.34
N LEU A 17 7.37 0.65 -2.96
CA LEU A 17 7.41 0.25 -4.38
C LEU A 17 6.58 -1.02 -4.61
N LEU A 18 6.78 -2.05 -3.80
CA LEU A 18 6.05 -3.32 -3.91
C LEU A 18 4.55 -3.12 -3.64
N LEU A 19 4.19 -2.28 -2.66
CA LEU A 19 2.80 -1.92 -2.40
C LEU A 19 2.16 -1.21 -3.61
N GLY A 20 2.88 -0.30 -4.26
CA GLY A 20 2.44 0.37 -5.48
C GLY A 20 2.25 -0.61 -6.65
N ILE A 21 3.19 -1.53 -6.85
CA ILE A 21 3.10 -2.56 -7.90
C ILE A 21 1.90 -3.49 -7.64
N ALA A 22 1.72 -3.95 -6.40
CA ALA A 22 0.59 -4.79 -6.04
C ALA A 22 -0.75 -4.07 -6.26
N LEU A 23 -0.82 -2.76 -5.97
CA LEU A 23 -2.00 -1.94 -6.24
C LEU A 23 -2.28 -1.82 -7.75
N VAL A 24 -1.26 -1.55 -8.56
CA VAL A 24 -1.40 -1.45 -10.02
C VAL A 24 -1.82 -2.79 -10.63
N LEU A 25 -1.20 -3.90 -10.22
CA LEU A 25 -1.57 -5.25 -10.68
C LEU A 25 -3.01 -5.59 -10.30
N LEU A 26 -3.43 -5.26 -9.08
CA LEU A 26 -4.79 -5.47 -8.63
C LEU A 26 -5.79 -4.66 -9.48
N VAL A 27 -5.52 -3.38 -9.72
CA VAL A 27 -6.37 -2.51 -10.56
C VAL A 27 -6.41 -2.99 -12.01
N SER A 28 -5.26 -3.35 -12.59
CA SER A 28 -5.16 -3.76 -13.98
C SER A 28 -5.77 -5.15 -14.24
N SER A 29 -5.86 -5.99 -13.21
CA SER A 29 -6.55 -7.29 -13.29
C SER A 29 -8.07 -7.10 -13.42
N VAL A 30 -8.63 -6.08 -12.74
CA VAL A 30 -10.07 -5.76 -12.76
C VAL A 30 -10.54 -5.32 -14.15
N THR A 31 -9.69 -4.65 -14.93
CA THR A 31 -10.06 -4.20 -16.29
C THR A 31 -10.20 -5.33 -17.31
N TRP A 32 -9.68 -6.52 -17.02
CA TRP A 32 -9.71 -7.67 -17.92
C TRP A 32 -10.85 -8.66 -17.66
N PHE A 33 -11.52 -8.61 -16.51
CA PHE A 33 -12.38 -9.72 -16.05
C PHE A 33 -13.85 -9.40 -15.69
N GLY A 34 -14.31 -8.15 -15.67
CA GLY A 34 -15.56 -7.82 -14.95
C GLY A 34 -16.69 -7.16 -15.74
N SER A 35 -17.48 -7.93 -16.48
CA SER A 35 -18.88 -7.57 -16.74
C SER A 35 -19.70 -7.72 -15.45
N ASP A 36 -20.32 -6.62 -15.02
CA ASP A 36 -21.41 -6.52 -14.04
C ASP A 36 -21.19 -7.03 -12.58
N ARG A 37 -21.34 -6.13 -11.60
CA ARG A 37 -21.48 -6.34 -10.14
C ARG A 37 -20.26 -6.77 -9.32
N GLY A 38 -19.40 -7.68 -9.79
CA GLY A 38 -18.18 -8.08 -9.06
C GLY A 38 -17.24 -6.90 -8.77
N ALA A 39 -17.20 -5.93 -9.70
CA ALA A 39 -16.37 -4.74 -9.61
C ALA A 39 -16.68 -3.85 -8.40
N ILE A 40 -17.95 -3.79 -7.94
CA ILE A 40 -18.35 -2.89 -6.84
C ILE A 40 -17.83 -3.42 -5.50
N GLY A 41 -17.99 -4.72 -5.25
CA GLY A 41 -17.46 -5.36 -4.03
C GLY A 41 -15.93 -5.26 -3.97
N ILE A 42 -15.26 -5.44 -5.11
CA ILE A 42 -13.80 -5.29 -5.21
C ILE A 42 -13.37 -3.83 -4.99
N ALA A 43 -14.10 -2.86 -5.55
CA ALA A 43 -13.84 -1.44 -5.32
C ALA A 43 -13.97 -1.07 -3.83
N GLN A 44 -14.96 -1.61 -3.13
CA GLN A 44 -15.10 -1.41 -1.68
C GLN A 44 -13.91 -1.96 -0.88
N VAL A 45 -13.44 -3.17 -1.21
CA VAL A 45 -12.25 -3.76 -0.57
C VAL A 45 -10.99 -2.94 -0.87
N ALA A 46 -10.82 -2.49 -2.12
CA ALA A 46 -9.70 -1.64 -2.52
C ALA A 46 -9.71 -0.30 -1.77
N VAL A 47 -10.87 0.35 -1.65
CA VAL A 47 -11.04 1.58 -0.86
C VAL A 47 -10.71 1.31 0.61
N GLY A 48 -11.17 0.20 1.19
CA GLY A 48 -10.83 -0.20 2.55
C GLY A 48 -9.32 -0.37 2.77
N LEU A 49 -8.61 -0.99 1.82
CA LEU A 49 -7.16 -1.14 1.85
C LEU A 49 -6.44 0.21 1.77
N VAL A 50 -6.90 1.11 0.90
CA VAL A 50 -6.34 2.47 0.78
C VAL A 50 -6.54 3.23 2.09
N VAL A 51 -7.74 3.21 2.67
CA VAL A 51 -8.04 3.87 3.95
C VAL A 51 -7.18 3.28 5.07
N ALA A 52 -7.05 1.95 5.15
CA ALA A 52 -6.21 1.29 6.15
C ALA A 52 -4.72 1.64 5.97
N ALA A 53 -4.22 1.72 4.74
CA ALA A 53 -2.85 2.11 4.45
C ALA A 53 -2.57 3.57 4.82
N VAL A 54 -3.49 4.49 4.48
CA VAL A 54 -3.41 5.91 4.85
C VAL A 54 -3.49 6.06 6.36
N GLY A 55 -4.43 5.39 7.03
CA GLY A 55 -4.55 5.38 8.49
C GLY A 55 -3.28 4.86 9.17
N GLY A 56 -2.72 3.75 8.68
CA GLY A 56 -1.45 3.21 9.16
C GLY A 56 -0.28 4.17 8.94
N LEU A 57 -0.22 4.85 7.79
CA LEU A 57 0.80 5.86 7.51
C LEU A 57 0.68 7.07 8.43
N LEU A 58 -0.54 7.53 8.70
CA LEU A 58 -0.83 8.62 9.63
C LEU A 58 -0.44 8.25 11.05
N VAL A 59 -0.80 7.05 11.53
CA VAL A 59 -0.40 6.55 12.85
C VAL A 59 1.12 6.44 12.99
N ARG A 60 1.80 5.90 11.96
CA ARG A 60 3.26 5.83 11.93
C ARG A 60 3.93 7.21 11.91
N ARG A 61 3.27 8.23 11.38
CA ARG A 61 3.73 9.63 11.43
C ARG A 61 3.43 10.29 12.77
N ALA A 62 2.32 9.93 13.40
CA ALA A 62 1.86 10.51 14.65
C ALA A 62 2.61 9.99 15.88
N GLN A 63 3.27 8.82 15.80
CA GLN A 63 4.14 8.36 16.87
C GLN A 63 5.39 9.26 16.99
N PRO A 64 5.55 10.02 18.09
CA PRO A 64 6.81 10.66 18.42
C PRO A 64 7.83 9.56 18.72
N ARG A 65 9.07 9.75 18.24
CA ARG A 65 10.18 8.82 18.51
C ARG A 65 10.42 8.64 20.00
#